data_AF-A0A7K3YEN4-F1
#
_entry.id   AF-A0A7K3YEN4-F1
#
_cell.length_a   1.000
_cell.length_b   1.000
_cell.length_c   1.000
_cell.angle_alpha   90.00
_cell.angle_beta   90.00
_cell.angle_gamma   90.00
#
_symmetry.space_group_name_H-M   'P 1'
#
loop_
_entity.id
_entity.type
_entity.pdbx_description
1 polymer ?
#
loop_
_entity_poly.entity_id
_entity_poly.type
_entity_poly.pdbx_seq_one_letter_code
_entity_poly.pdbx_strand_id
1 'polypeptide(L)'
;QDTVLTFFTNCKNLVDHGKTILVTLHTYAFVEDSLVRIRSICDAHIFMKKALVGGKYVMMIDVVKVRGTRKTTGNIISFEVHPGYGIKVIPISVAKV
;
A
#
# COMPACT_ATOMS: atom_id res chain seq x y z
N GLN A 1 -9.93 -21.52 0.62
CA GLN A 1 -9.67 -20.14 1.08
C GLN A 1 -8.62 -20.08 2.18
N ASP A 2 -8.49 -21.12 3.01
CA ASP A 2 -7.49 -21.15 4.10
C ASP A 2 -6.03 -21.10 3.66
N THR A 3 -5.68 -21.65 2.49
CA THR A 3 -4.29 -21.68 2.00
C THR A 3 -3.67 -20.29 1.82
N VAL A 4 -4.46 -19.31 1.35
CA VAL A 4 -4.01 -17.93 1.17
C VAL A 4 -3.72 -17.26 2.51
N LEU A 5 -4.64 -17.39 3.47
CA LEU A 5 -4.43 -16.81 4.80
C LEU A 5 -3.25 -17.48 5.52
N THR A 6 -3.12 -18.80 5.39
CA THR A 6 -1.96 -19.53 5.90
C THR A 6 -0.65 -19.04 5.28
N PHE A 7 -0.63 -18.75 3.97
CA PHE A 7 0.53 -18.13 3.32
C PHE A 7 0.91 -16.80 3.99
N PHE A 8 -0.04 -15.87 4.17
CA PHE A 8 0.23 -14.58 4.79
C PHE A 8 0.65 -14.69 6.26
N THR A 9 0.05 -15.63 7.02
CA THR A 9 0.46 -15.93 8.40
C THR A 9 1.89 -16.45 8.46
N ASN A 10 2.28 -17.34 7.54
CA ASN A 10 3.66 -17.82 7.45
C ASN A 10 4.63 -16.71 7.07
N CYS A 11 4.26 -15.81 6.15
CA CYS A 11 5.05 -14.61 5.87
C CYS A 11 5.24 -13.76 7.12
N LYS A 12 4.18 -13.55 7.92
CA LYS A 12 4.26 -12.80 9.18
C LYS A 12 5.23 -13.44 10.16
N ASN A 13 5.19 -14.76 10.32
CA ASN A 13 6.16 -15.48 11.16
C ASN A 13 7.60 -15.24 10.70
N LEU A 14 7.90 -15.27 9.39
CA LEU A 14 9.24 -14.96 8.87
C LEU A 14 9.65 -13.51 9.12
N VAL A 15 8.72 -12.57 8.99
CA VAL A 15 8.95 -11.15 9.28
C VAL A 15 9.28 -10.92 10.75
N ASP A 16 8.62 -11.63 11.66
CA ASP A 16 8.92 -11.57 13.11
C ASP A 16 10.33 -12.09 13.45
N HIS A 17 10.94 -12.89 12.56
CA HIS A 17 12.33 -13.33 12.66
C HIS A 17 13.31 -12.39 11.90
N GLY A 18 12.91 -11.15 11.64
CA GLY A 18 13.77 -10.11 11.06
C GLY A 18 13.88 -10.14 9.54
N LYS A 19 13.01 -10.87 8.83
CA LYS A 19 12.92 -10.77 7.36
C LYS A 19 12.00 -9.63 6.93
N THR A 20 12.19 -9.12 5.72
CA THR A 20 11.27 -8.17 5.09
C THR A 20 10.64 -8.83 3.88
N ILE A 21 9.31 -8.86 3.84
CA ILE A 21 8.55 -9.43 2.73
C ILE A 21 7.58 -8.35 2.23
N LEU A 22 7.66 -8.03 0.95
CA LEU A 22 6.73 -7.13 0.27
C LEU A 22 5.88 -7.92 -0.71
N VAL A 23 4.56 -7.84 -0.57
CA VAL A 23 3.60 -8.53 -1.44
C VAL A 23 2.71 -7.50 -2.13
N THR A 24 2.58 -7.60 -3.44
CA THR A 24 1.61 -6.83 -4.24
C THR A 24 0.39 -7.68 -4.52
N LEU A 25 -0.79 -7.12 -4.33
CA LEU A 25 -2.06 -7.78 -4.61
C LEU A 25 -2.97 -6.88 -5.44
N HIS A 26 -3.74 -7.50 -6.33
CA HIS A 26 -4.85 -6.83 -6.98
C HIS A 26 -6.10 -7.03 -6.13
N THR A 27 -6.84 -5.97 -5.81
CA THR A 27 -8.02 -6.07 -4.91
C THR A 27 -9.10 -7.00 -5.47
N TYR A 28 -9.32 -7.00 -6.79
CA TYR A 28 -10.26 -7.93 -7.44
C TYR A 28 -9.88 -9.41 -7.38
N ALA A 29 -8.66 -9.76 -6.96
CA ALA A 29 -8.26 -11.16 -6.81
C ALA A 29 -8.83 -11.79 -5.52
N PHE A 30 -9.41 -10.99 -4.62
CA PHE A 30 -9.89 -11.45 -3.31
C PHE A 30 -11.26 -10.83 -2.99
N VAL A 31 -12.08 -11.59 -2.27
CA VAL A 31 -13.31 -11.05 -1.66
C VAL A 31 -12.98 -10.15 -0.46
N GLU A 32 -13.84 -9.19 -0.15
CA GLU A 32 -13.55 -8.16 0.87
C GLU A 32 -13.21 -8.75 2.24
N ASP A 33 -13.92 -9.79 2.68
CA ASP A 33 -13.64 -10.48 3.95
C ASP A 33 -12.21 -11.05 4.01
N SER A 34 -11.71 -11.54 2.87
CA SER A 34 -10.33 -12.03 2.78
C SER A 34 -9.33 -10.86 2.83
N LEU A 35 -9.63 -9.76 2.16
CA LEU A 35 -8.80 -8.54 2.20
C LEU A 35 -8.72 -7.97 3.62
N VAL A 36 -9.83 -7.91 4.36
CA VAL A 36 -9.86 -7.46 5.75
C VAL A 36 -8.95 -8.31 6.63
N ARG A 37 -8.97 -9.64 6.47
CA ARG A 37 -8.09 -10.56 7.21
C ARG A 37 -6.62 -10.43 6.80
N ILE A 38 -6.31 -10.28 5.51
CA ILE A 38 -4.94 -10.05 5.04
C ILE A 38 -4.39 -8.73 5.64
N ARG A 39 -5.21 -7.67 5.64
CA ARG A 39 -4.85 -6.37 6.23
C ARG A 39 -4.63 -6.44 7.75
N SER A 40 -5.28 -7.37 8.46
CA SER A 40 -5.05 -7.52 9.91
C SER A 40 -3.69 -8.19 10.19
N ILE A 41 -3.29 -9.17 9.37
CA ILE A 41 -2.01 -9.90 9.49
C ILE A 41 -0.80 -9.03 9.14
N CYS A 42 -0.88 -8.19 8.11
CA CYS A 42 0.29 -7.44 7.64
C CYS A 42 0.71 -6.30 8.59
N ASP A 43 2.01 -5.97 8.63
CA ASP A 43 2.50 -4.83 9.42
C ASP A 43 2.27 -3.48 8.70
N ALA A 44 2.24 -3.50 7.37
CA ALA A 44 1.96 -2.33 6.53
C ALA A 44 0.96 -2.66 5.42
N HIS A 45 0.07 -1.71 5.12
CA HIS A 45 -0.84 -1.74 3.99
C HIS A 45 -0.76 -0.41 3.25
N ILE A 46 -0.28 -0.50 2.00
CA ILE A 46 -0.09 0.63 1.10
C ILE A 46 -1.00 0.41 -0.10
N PHE A 47 -1.84 1.38 -0.41
CA PHE A 47 -2.80 1.30 -1.49
C PHE A 47 -2.38 2.21 -2.64
N MET A 48 -2.30 1.68 -3.86
CA MET A 48 -1.97 2.46 -5.05
C MET A 48 -3.23 2.77 -5.84
N LYS A 49 -3.39 4.03 -6.24
CA LYS A 49 -4.51 4.49 -7.08
C LYS A 49 -4.04 5.51 -8.11
N LYS A 50 -4.81 5.64 -9.19
CA LYS A 50 -4.67 6.75 -10.14
C LYS A 50 -5.59 7.89 -9.71
N ALA A 51 -5.14 9.12 -9.84
CA ALA A 51 -5.97 10.30 -9.62
C ALA A 51 -5.76 11.33 -10.72
N LEU A 52 -6.81 12.09 -11.03
CA LEU A 52 -6.75 13.20 -11.98
C LEU A 52 -6.52 14.50 -11.19
N VAL A 53 -5.37 15.13 -11.37
CA VAL A 53 -5.00 16.39 -10.71
C VAL A 53 -4.56 17.39 -11.77
N GLY A 54 -5.21 18.56 -11.84
CA GLY A 54 -4.87 19.59 -12.82
C GLY A 54 -4.95 19.10 -14.28
N GLY A 55 -5.86 18.17 -14.58
CA GLY A 55 -6.01 17.59 -15.92
C GLY A 55 -4.99 16.52 -16.30
N LYS A 56 -4.08 16.13 -15.39
CA LYS A 56 -3.11 15.05 -15.61
C LYS A 56 -3.37 13.88 -14.66
N TYR A 57 -3.20 12.66 -15.18
CA TYR A 57 -3.23 11.46 -14.36
C TYR A 57 -1.91 11.30 -13.62
N VAL A 58 -1.98 11.22 -12.30
CA VAL A 58 -0.85 10.94 -11.42
C VAL A 58 -1.08 9.63 -10.68
N MET A 59 0.00 8.93 -10.33
CA MET A 59 -0.06 7.77 -9.45
C MET A 59 0.01 8.25 -7.99
N MET A 60 -0.82 7.68 -7.14
CA MET A 60 -0.87 7.98 -5.72
C MET A 60 -0.68 6.72 -4.90
N ILE A 61 0.07 6.84 -3.82
CA ILE A 61 0.24 5.87 -2.75
C ILE A 61 -0.46 6.43 -1.52
N ASP A 62 -1.48 5.71 -1.04
CA ASP A 62 -2.12 5.95 0.25
C ASP A 62 -1.54 4.98 1.28
N VAL A 63 -0.98 5.53 2.35
CA VAL A 63 -0.49 4.74 3.48
C VAL A 63 -1.65 4.44 4.43
N VAL A 64 -2.27 3.28 4.28
CA VAL A 64 -3.51 2.88 4.98
C VAL A 64 -3.24 2.32 6.37
N LYS A 65 -2.17 1.54 6.54
CA LYS A 65 -1.74 0.96 7.82
C LYS A 65 -0.22 0.93 7.87
N VAL A 66 0.38 1.37 8.97
CA VAL A 66 1.76 1.01 9.31
C VAL A 66 1.88 0.86 10.83
N ARG A 67 2.26 -0.33 11.27
CA ARG A 67 2.43 -0.64 12.70
C ARG A 67 3.67 0.07 13.26
N GLY A 68 3.55 0.62 14.48
CA GLY A 68 4.68 1.19 15.22
C GLY A 68 5.18 2.56 14.76
N THR A 69 4.46 3.24 13.85
CA THR A 69 4.87 4.56 13.36
C THR A 69 4.22 5.70 14.16
N ARG A 70 4.96 6.81 14.31
CA ARG A 70 4.48 8.02 15.02
C ARG A 70 3.60 8.93 14.15
N LYS A 71 3.73 8.87 12.81
CA LYS A 71 2.90 9.65 11.88
C LYS A 71 1.65 8.83 11.55
N THR A 72 0.49 9.47 11.61
CA THR A 72 -0.80 8.85 11.33
C THR A 72 -0.88 8.38 9.88
N THR A 73 -1.57 7.25 9.71
CA THR A 73 -2.11 6.77 8.44
C THR A 73 -2.87 7.89 7.71
N GLY A 74 -2.85 7.88 6.37
CA GLY A 74 -3.44 8.95 5.53
C GLY A 74 -2.45 9.89 4.84
N ASN A 75 -1.14 9.62 4.90
CA ASN A 75 -0.18 10.30 4.04
C ASN A 75 -0.36 9.82 2.59
N ILE A 76 -0.80 10.73 1.73
CA ILE A 76 -0.89 10.52 0.29
C ILE A 76 0.44 10.96 -0.34
N ILE A 77 1.13 10.03 -0.98
CA ILE A 77 2.35 10.30 -1.74
C ILE A 77 1.98 10.24 -3.22
N SER A 78 2.14 11.35 -3.93
CA SER A 78 1.92 11.38 -5.37
C SER A 78 3.25 11.20 -6.11
N PHE A 79 3.24 10.47 -7.22
CA PHE A 79 4.43 10.19 -8.00
C PHE A 79 4.10 9.92 -9.48
N GLU A 80 5.14 10.03 -10.31
CA GLU A 80 5.16 9.59 -11.70
C GLU A 80 6.33 8.62 -11.92
N VAL A 81 6.24 7.77 -12.93
CA VAL A 81 7.34 6.91 -13.36
C VAL A 81 7.96 7.51 -14.61
N HIS A 82 9.18 8.02 -14.50
CA HIS A 82 9.95 8.54 -15.62
C HIS A 82 10.87 7.47 -16.20
N PRO A 83 10.84 7.24 -17.53
CA PRO A 83 11.83 6.40 -18.19
C PRO A 83 13.25 6.88 -17.89
N GLY A 84 14.14 5.96 -17.52
CA GLY A 84 15.54 6.26 -17.17
C GLY A 84 15.78 6.82 -15.76
N TYR A 85 14.74 7.25 -15.03
CA TYR A 85 14.87 7.79 -13.66
C TYR A 85 14.09 6.98 -12.61
N GLY A 86 13.03 6.28 -13.01
CA GLY A 86 12.17 5.53 -12.10
C GLY A 86 11.12 6.41 -11.42
N ILE A 87 10.87 6.18 -10.14
CA ILE A 87 9.82 6.87 -9.38
C ILE A 87 10.27 8.30 -9.05
N LYS A 88 9.52 9.28 -9.52
CA LYS A 88 9.68 10.70 -9.15
C LYS A 88 8.49 11.14 -8.31
N VAL A 89 8.76 11.49 -7.06
CA VAL A 89 7.74 12.04 -6.15
C VAL A 89 7.32 13.42 -6.64
N ILE A 90 6.01 13.66 -6.67
CA ILE A 90 5.41 14.93 -7.05
C ILE A 90 4.76 15.54 -5.80
N PRO A 91 5.21 16.72 -5.35
CA PRO A 91 4.54 17.42 -4.27
C PRO A 91 3.18 17.91 -4.77
N ILE A 92 2.10 17.34 -4.24
CA ILE A 92 0.74 17.82 -4.50
C ILE A 92 0.22 18.48 -3.22
N SER A 93 -0.03 19.80 -3.30
CA SER A 93 -0.76 20.52 -2.26
C SER A 93 -2.22 20.58 -2.67
N VAL A 94 -3.06 19.75 -2.05
CA VAL A 94 -4.52 19.90 -2.17
C VAL A 94 -4.92 20.98 -1.16
N ALA A 95 -5.33 22.15 -1.65
CA ALA A 95 -5.95 23.14 -0.78
C ALA A 95 -7.22 22.51 -0.18
N LYS A 96 -7.28 22.41 1.15
CA LYS A 96 -8.56 22.17 1.83
C LYS A 96 -9.39 23.43 1.65
N VAL A 97 -10.48 23.33 0.91
CA VAL A 97 -11.55 24.33 0.88
C VAL A 97 -12.52 24.01 2.00
#